data_AF-A0A358M7K0-F1
#
_entry.id   AF-A0A358M7K0-F1
#
_cell.length_a   1.000
_cell.length_b   1.000
_cell.length_c   1.000
_cell.angle_alpha   90.00
_cell.angle_beta   90.00
_cell.angle_gamma   90.00
#
_symmetry.space_group_name_H-M   'P 1'
#
loop_
_entity.id
_entity.type
_entity.pdbx_description
1 polymer ?
#
loop_
_entity_poly.entity_id
_entity_poly.type
_entity_poly.pdbx_seq_one_letter_code
_entity_poly.pdbx_strand_id
1 'polypeptide(L)'
;MIWYPYEQMKTMKKPYQVIDAEGVYLYTASQKLIDSVSSWWSVIHGYKHPELNKAICDQAERFSHVMLGGLTHEPVQRLSDRLQSWLPGDLDYCFFSDSGSVAVEVALKMALQFYLNRGESQRTMVLALEHAYHGDTFKTMEAGDDEDYHFILKAYGPSRSVVHIPTERNALEAAFLQYHDRLNCFLAEPLLQCAGGMRMYDISFLKRARELCDQYGVLLIFDEVATGFGRTGNRFVADLVQPDILVL
;
A
#
# COMPACT_ATOMS: atom_id res chain seq x y z
N MET A 1 -26.37 -9.34 -11.54
CA MET A 1 -26.49 -8.29 -10.51
C MET A 1 -25.09 -8.06 -9.97
N ILE A 2 -24.58 -6.82 -9.97
CA ILE A 2 -23.21 -6.47 -9.58
C ILE A 2 -23.31 -5.59 -8.33
N TRP A 3 -22.52 -5.89 -7.29
CA TRP A 3 -22.29 -4.99 -6.16
C TRP A 3 -21.06 -4.16 -6.48
N TYR A 4 -21.25 -2.86 -6.71
CA TYR A 4 -20.16 -1.98 -7.10
C TYR A 4 -19.37 -1.50 -5.87
N PRO A 5 -18.04 -1.40 -5.98
CA PRO A 5 -17.21 -0.90 -4.89
C PRO A 5 -17.52 0.57 -4.59
N TYR A 6 -17.51 0.94 -3.31
CA TYR A 6 -17.71 2.30 -2.80
C TYR A 6 -18.95 3.05 -3.29
N GLU A 7 -20.03 2.31 -3.59
CA GLU A 7 -21.29 2.89 -4.09
C GLU A 7 -22.47 2.55 -3.18
N GLN A 8 -23.33 3.54 -2.94
CA GLN A 8 -24.61 3.27 -2.30
C GLN A 8 -25.58 2.68 -3.32
N MET A 9 -25.66 1.35 -3.33
CA MET A 9 -26.41 0.54 -4.28
C MET A 9 -27.85 1.00 -4.58
N LYS A 10 -28.59 1.54 -3.60
CA LYS A 10 -29.97 2.02 -3.77
C LYS A 10 -30.07 3.29 -4.62
N THR A 11 -29.09 4.17 -4.51
CA THR A 11 -29.09 5.51 -5.14
C THR A 11 -27.99 5.66 -6.20
N MET A 12 -27.24 4.60 -6.45
CA MET A 12 -26.15 4.57 -7.42
C MET A 12 -26.65 4.99 -8.81
N LYS A 13 -25.90 5.86 -9.47
CA LYS A 13 -26.15 6.21 -10.88
C LYS A 13 -25.78 5.01 -11.75
N LYS A 14 -26.39 4.91 -12.94
CA LYS A 14 -25.96 3.89 -13.91
C LYS A 14 -24.49 4.12 -14.26
N PRO A 15 -23.60 3.13 -14.11
CA PRO A 15 -22.19 3.30 -14.42
C PRO A 15 -21.97 3.46 -15.93
N TYR A 16 -20.87 4.11 -16.31
CA TYR A 16 -20.44 4.16 -17.70
C TYR A 16 -20.09 2.76 -18.19
N GLN A 17 -20.70 2.35 -19.30
CA GLN A 17 -20.35 1.10 -19.96
C GLN A 17 -19.15 1.35 -20.88
N VAL A 18 -17.96 1.01 -20.38
CA VAL A 18 -16.74 0.98 -21.18
C VAL A 18 -16.77 -0.25 -22.09
N ILE A 19 -16.58 -0.04 -23.39
CA ILE A 19 -16.53 -1.11 -24.40
C ILE A 19 -15.14 -1.31 -24.98
N ASP A 20 -14.26 -0.31 -24.83
CA ASP A 20 -12.87 -0.38 -25.26
C ASP A 20 -12.02 0.66 -24.51
N ALA A 21 -10.69 0.49 -24.52
CA ALA A 21 -9.75 1.45 -23.96
C ALA A 21 -8.41 1.41 -24.72
N GLU A 22 -7.78 2.58 -24.93
CA GLU A 22 -6.50 2.67 -25.65
C GLU A 22 -5.73 3.93 -25.23
N GLY A 23 -4.43 3.78 -24.92
CA GLY A 23 -3.62 4.87 -24.40
C GLY A 23 -4.22 5.40 -23.10
N VAL A 24 -4.58 6.68 -23.05
CA VAL A 24 -5.22 7.31 -21.88
C VAL A 24 -6.74 7.39 -22.00
N TYR A 25 -7.34 6.74 -23.00
CA TYR A 25 -8.75 6.90 -23.32
C TYR A 25 -9.59 5.68 -22.97
N LEU A 26 -10.79 5.94 -22.45
CA LEU A 26 -11.88 4.99 -22.31
C LEU A 26 -12.95 5.30 -23.38
N TYR A 27 -13.47 4.26 -24.02
CA TYR A 27 -14.50 4.38 -25.03
C TYR A 27 -15.79 3.74 -24.54
N THR A 28 -16.89 4.48 -24.63
CA THR A 28 -18.25 3.98 -24.46
C THR A 28 -18.91 3.85 -25.83
N ALA A 29 -20.15 3.37 -25.88
CA ALA A 29 -20.91 3.30 -27.14
C ALA A 29 -21.10 4.68 -27.83
N SER A 30 -20.95 5.78 -27.10
CA SER A 30 -21.21 7.14 -27.62
C SER A 30 -20.15 8.19 -27.26
N GLN A 31 -19.17 7.86 -26.42
CA GLN A 31 -18.20 8.83 -25.90
C GLN A 31 -16.78 8.28 -25.91
N LYS A 32 -15.83 9.21 -26.09
CA LYS A 32 -14.40 9.02 -25.82
C LYS A 32 -14.05 9.87 -24.59
N LEU A 33 -13.60 9.23 -23.53
CA LEU A 33 -13.29 9.86 -22.24
C LEU A 33 -11.79 9.76 -21.98
N ILE A 34 -11.20 10.78 -21.35
CA ILE A 34 -9.84 10.68 -20.81
C ILE A 34 -9.95 10.05 -19.43
N ASP A 35 -9.16 9.01 -19.18
CA ASP A 35 -8.96 8.49 -17.83
C ASP A 35 -7.93 9.36 -17.09
N SER A 36 -8.44 10.37 -16.38
CA SER A 36 -7.61 11.30 -15.61
C SER A 36 -7.15 10.74 -14.26
N VAL A 37 -7.57 9.54 -13.89
CA VAL A 37 -7.24 8.90 -12.60
C VAL A 37 -6.48 7.59 -12.75
N SER A 38 -6.19 7.18 -13.99
CA SER A 38 -5.47 5.94 -14.33
C SER A 38 -6.12 4.69 -13.73
N SER A 39 -7.46 4.61 -13.76
CA SER A 39 -8.27 3.55 -13.12
C SER A 39 -7.77 3.19 -11.72
N TRP A 40 -7.94 4.13 -10.79
CA TRP A 40 -7.36 4.07 -9.44
C TRP A 40 -5.84 3.89 -9.48
N TRP A 41 -5.18 4.87 -10.09
CA TRP A 41 -3.74 5.12 -10.00
C TRP A 41 -2.82 4.01 -10.56
N SER A 42 -3.39 2.94 -11.11
CA SER A 42 -2.68 1.70 -11.48
C SER A 42 -2.22 1.64 -12.95
N VAL A 43 -2.95 2.29 -13.87
CA VAL A 43 -2.70 2.18 -15.32
C VAL A 43 -1.65 3.18 -15.81
N ILE A 44 -0.41 3.05 -15.33
CA ILE A 44 0.68 4.02 -15.57
C ILE A 44 1.18 4.08 -17.04
N HIS A 45 1.01 3.00 -17.81
CA HIS A 45 1.40 2.92 -19.22
C HIS A 45 0.22 3.06 -20.19
N GLY A 46 -0.97 3.40 -19.67
CA GLY A 46 -2.20 3.41 -20.45
C GLY A 46 -2.70 2.02 -20.83
N TYR A 47 -3.83 2.01 -21.53
CA TYR A 47 -4.52 0.81 -21.99
C TYR A 47 -3.94 0.29 -23.30
N LYS A 48 -4.04 -1.03 -23.49
CA LYS A 48 -3.55 -1.76 -24.69
C LYS A 48 -2.07 -1.51 -25.00
N HIS A 49 -1.23 -1.38 -23.98
CA HIS A 49 0.21 -1.33 -24.20
C HIS A 49 0.68 -2.66 -24.86
N PRO A 50 1.26 -2.64 -26.07
CA PRO A 50 1.50 -3.85 -26.87
C PRO A 50 2.43 -4.84 -26.15
N GLU A 51 3.42 -4.34 -25.41
CA GLU A 51 4.34 -5.18 -24.63
C GLU A 51 3.64 -5.89 -23.47
N LEU A 52 2.73 -5.22 -22.77
CA LEU A 52 2.00 -5.81 -21.63
C LEU A 52 1.00 -6.86 -22.11
N ASN A 53 0.23 -6.54 -23.15
CA ASN A 53 -0.70 -7.50 -23.76
C ASN A 53 0.03 -8.73 -24.28
N LYS A 54 1.16 -8.55 -24.97
CA LYS A 54 1.98 -9.66 -25.46
C LYS A 54 2.50 -10.51 -24.30
N ALA A 55 3.05 -9.91 -23.25
CA ALA A 55 3.57 -10.65 -22.10
C ALA A 55 2.50 -11.51 -21.41
N ILE A 56 1.29 -10.98 -21.25
CA ILE A 56 0.16 -11.71 -20.67
C ILE A 56 -0.25 -12.89 -21.57
N CYS A 57 -0.45 -12.65 -22.87
CA CYS A 57 -0.84 -13.70 -23.81
C CYS A 57 0.22 -14.80 -23.91
N ASP A 58 1.50 -14.43 -24.07
CA ASP A 58 2.61 -15.37 -24.19
C ASP A 58 2.73 -16.25 -22.94
N GLN A 59 2.52 -15.70 -21.75
CA GLN A 59 2.56 -16.48 -20.51
C GLN A 59 1.34 -17.41 -20.39
N ALA A 60 0.13 -16.93 -20.72
CA ALA A 60 -1.09 -17.72 -20.64
C ALA A 60 -1.08 -18.96 -21.55
N GLU A 61 -0.43 -18.87 -22.73
CA GLU A 61 -0.22 -20.02 -23.64
C GLU A 61 0.71 -21.09 -23.04
N ARG A 62 1.57 -20.74 -22.08
CA ARG A 62 2.43 -21.70 -21.38
C ARG A 62 1.70 -22.32 -20.20
N PHE A 63 1.19 -21.47 -19.30
CA PHE A 63 0.33 -21.83 -18.18
C PHE A 63 -0.23 -20.56 -17.52
N SER A 64 -1.44 -20.65 -16.97
CA SER A 64 -2.10 -19.52 -16.29
C SER A 64 -1.67 -19.34 -14.83
N HIS A 65 -1.49 -20.42 -14.08
CA HIS A 65 -1.13 -20.36 -12.65
C HIS A 65 -0.59 -21.70 -12.14
N VAL A 66 0.38 -21.64 -11.21
CA VAL A 66 0.80 -22.74 -10.33
C VAL A 66 1.08 -22.18 -8.93
N MET A 67 0.86 -22.97 -7.89
CA MET A 67 1.07 -22.53 -6.50
C MET A 67 2.57 -22.34 -6.18
N LEU A 68 2.95 -21.30 -5.43
CA LEU A 68 4.33 -21.10 -4.95
C LEU A 68 4.67 -21.93 -3.69
N GLY A 69 3.70 -22.68 -3.16
CA GLY A 69 3.91 -23.60 -2.03
C GLY A 69 4.71 -24.83 -2.45
N GLY A 70 6.03 -24.70 -2.50
CA GLY A 70 6.94 -25.78 -2.89
C GLY A 70 7.24 -25.87 -4.39
N LEU A 71 6.69 -24.97 -5.21
CA LEU A 71 7.02 -24.83 -6.63
C LEU A 71 7.51 -23.41 -6.93
N THR A 72 8.14 -23.22 -8.08
CA THR A 72 8.57 -21.92 -8.58
C THR A 72 8.43 -21.86 -10.10
N HIS A 73 8.59 -20.67 -10.66
CA HIS A 73 8.54 -20.44 -12.10
C HIS A 73 9.29 -19.17 -12.52
N GLU A 74 9.73 -19.14 -13.76
CA GLU A 74 10.56 -18.06 -14.30
C GLU A 74 9.95 -16.65 -14.13
N PRO A 75 8.63 -16.41 -14.30
CA PRO A 75 8.07 -15.07 -14.09
C PRO A 75 8.25 -14.50 -12.68
N VAL A 76 8.10 -15.33 -11.62
CA VAL A 76 8.26 -14.83 -10.24
C VAL A 76 9.72 -14.56 -9.95
N GLN A 77 10.63 -15.41 -10.43
CA GLN A 77 12.07 -15.23 -10.28
C GLN A 77 12.53 -13.95 -10.97
N ARG A 78 12.14 -13.76 -12.24
CA ARG A 78 12.50 -12.56 -13.01
C ARG A 78 11.94 -11.27 -12.41
N LEU A 79 10.73 -11.32 -11.84
CA LEU A 79 10.15 -10.18 -11.14
C LEU A 79 10.90 -9.89 -9.83
N SER A 80 11.21 -10.90 -9.03
CA SER A 80 12.02 -10.76 -7.81
C SER A 80 13.40 -10.18 -8.10
N ASP A 81 14.13 -10.73 -9.09
CA ASP A 81 15.45 -10.23 -9.50
C ASP A 81 15.36 -8.77 -9.97
N ARG A 82 14.30 -8.44 -10.72
CA ARG A 82 14.07 -7.07 -11.17
C ARG A 82 13.83 -6.14 -10.00
N LEU A 83 12.92 -6.49 -9.08
CA LEU A 83 12.61 -5.68 -7.91
C LEU A 83 13.86 -5.48 -7.04
N GLN A 84 14.60 -6.54 -6.72
CA GLN A 84 15.86 -6.44 -5.98
C GLN A 84 16.85 -5.47 -6.65
N SER A 85 17.00 -5.51 -7.98
CA SER A 85 17.90 -4.59 -8.70
C SER A 85 17.43 -3.13 -8.71
N TRP A 86 16.16 -2.89 -8.39
CA TRP A 86 15.49 -1.60 -8.53
C TRP A 86 15.08 -0.97 -7.21
N LEU A 87 14.99 -1.72 -6.12
CA LEU A 87 14.68 -1.20 -4.81
C LEU A 87 15.94 -0.68 -4.10
N PRO A 88 15.81 0.30 -3.19
CA PRO A 88 16.94 0.86 -2.48
C PRO A 88 17.42 -0.06 -1.35
N GLY A 89 18.72 0.05 -1.04
CA GLY A 89 19.30 -0.55 0.15
C GLY A 89 19.34 -2.06 0.14
N ASP A 90 18.77 -2.68 1.17
CA ASP A 90 18.75 -4.12 1.44
C ASP A 90 17.34 -4.75 1.30
N LEU A 91 16.45 -4.09 0.55
CA LEU A 91 15.11 -4.58 0.21
C LEU A 91 15.18 -5.71 -0.83
N ASP A 92 15.71 -6.86 -0.40
CA ASP A 92 16.20 -7.94 -1.27
C ASP A 92 15.30 -9.18 -1.32
N TYR A 93 14.18 -9.18 -0.58
CA TYR A 93 13.27 -10.31 -0.45
C TYR A 93 11.83 -9.92 -0.78
N CYS A 94 11.20 -10.63 -1.71
CA CYS A 94 9.81 -10.39 -2.12
C CYS A 94 8.86 -11.43 -1.52
N PHE A 95 7.75 -10.94 -0.96
CA PHE A 95 6.56 -11.75 -0.70
C PHE A 95 5.45 -11.27 -1.64
N PHE A 96 4.81 -12.19 -2.37
CA PHE A 96 3.78 -11.86 -3.34
C PHE A 96 2.38 -12.08 -2.76
N SER A 97 1.51 -11.08 -2.92
CA SER A 97 0.08 -11.13 -2.63
C SER A 97 -0.72 -10.70 -3.88
N ASP A 98 -2.04 -10.72 -3.78
CA ASP A 98 -2.97 -10.41 -4.85
C ASP A 98 -3.60 -9.01 -4.76
N SER A 99 -3.29 -8.24 -3.71
CA SER A 99 -3.78 -6.87 -3.53
C SER A 99 -2.92 -6.09 -2.52
N GLY A 100 -3.03 -4.76 -2.58
CA GLY A 100 -2.39 -3.86 -1.60
C GLY A 100 -2.86 -4.11 -0.17
N SER A 101 -4.16 -4.32 0.06
CA SER A 101 -4.68 -4.62 1.41
C SER A 101 -4.05 -5.89 2.01
N VAL A 102 -3.94 -6.95 1.20
CA VAL A 102 -3.29 -8.20 1.64
C VAL A 102 -1.79 -8.00 1.82
N ALA A 103 -1.14 -7.19 0.99
CA ALA A 103 0.28 -6.86 1.14
C ALA A 103 0.55 -6.12 2.46
N VAL A 104 -0.29 -5.17 2.86
CA VAL A 104 -0.20 -4.50 4.16
C VAL A 104 -0.47 -5.47 5.32
N GLU A 105 -1.50 -6.32 5.24
CA GLU A 105 -1.75 -7.38 6.24
C GLU A 105 -0.51 -8.28 6.43
N VAL A 106 0.15 -8.65 5.33
CA VAL A 106 1.41 -9.42 5.35
C VAL A 106 2.52 -8.62 6.04
N ALA A 107 2.72 -7.35 5.68
CA ALA A 107 3.74 -6.49 6.28
C ALA A 107 3.55 -6.33 7.80
N LEU A 108 2.31 -6.10 8.24
CA LEU A 108 1.96 -6.00 9.66
C LEU A 108 2.20 -7.32 10.41
N LYS A 109 1.88 -8.46 9.79
CA LYS A 109 2.19 -9.79 10.35
C LYS A 109 3.68 -10.04 10.43
N MET A 110 4.45 -9.69 9.41
CA MET A 110 5.92 -9.80 9.41
C MET A 110 6.53 -8.97 10.53
N ALA A 111 6.08 -7.71 10.70
CA ALA A 111 6.55 -6.85 11.77
C ALA A 111 6.23 -7.40 13.17
N LEU A 112 5.01 -7.87 13.40
CA LEU A 112 4.65 -8.52 14.67
C LEU A 112 5.49 -9.79 14.92
N GLN A 113 5.59 -10.65 13.91
CA GLN A 113 6.31 -11.92 14.04
C GLN A 113 7.82 -11.71 14.27
N PHE A 114 8.42 -10.66 13.70
CA PHE A 114 9.81 -10.28 13.94
C PHE A 114 10.10 -10.11 15.44
N TYR A 115 9.27 -9.37 16.17
CA TYR A 115 9.45 -9.16 17.61
C TYR A 115 9.09 -10.39 18.44
N LEU A 116 8.04 -11.13 18.07
CA LEU A 116 7.69 -12.38 18.74
C LEU A 116 8.83 -13.40 18.69
N ASN A 117 9.50 -13.53 17.54
CA ASN A 117 10.66 -14.42 17.38
C ASN A 117 11.88 -13.99 18.24
N ARG A 118 11.92 -12.73 18.66
CA ARG A 118 12.95 -12.17 19.55
C ARG A 118 12.56 -12.19 21.03
N GLY A 119 11.38 -12.71 21.36
CA GLY A 119 10.85 -12.72 22.73
C GLY A 119 10.28 -11.37 23.21
N GLU A 120 10.12 -10.40 22.32
CA GLU A 120 9.61 -9.06 22.62
C GLU A 120 8.08 -9.00 22.47
N SER A 121 7.37 -9.86 23.21
CA SER A 121 5.91 -10.07 23.06
C SER A 121 5.04 -8.87 23.42
N GLN A 122 5.60 -7.83 24.03
CA GLN A 122 4.91 -6.58 24.34
C GLN A 122 4.75 -5.65 23.12
N ARG A 123 5.57 -5.83 22.08
CA ARG A 123 5.55 -4.99 20.86
C ARG A 123 4.42 -5.41 19.93
N THR A 124 3.22 -4.93 20.22
CA THR A 124 1.97 -5.33 19.53
C THR A 124 1.24 -4.16 18.87
N MET A 125 1.68 -2.93 19.12
CA MET A 125 1.03 -1.72 18.63
C MET A 125 1.62 -1.25 17.31
N VAL A 126 0.76 -0.64 16.48
CA VAL A 126 1.12 0.01 15.22
C VAL A 126 0.96 1.52 15.41
N LEU A 127 1.95 2.29 15.00
CA LEU A 127 1.81 3.74 14.81
C LEU A 127 1.39 3.98 13.36
N ALA A 128 0.39 4.81 13.13
CA ALA A 128 -0.11 5.17 11.81
C ALA A 128 -0.43 6.68 11.74
N LEU A 129 -0.74 7.17 10.56
CA LEU A 129 -1.07 8.58 10.33
C LEU A 129 -2.58 8.80 10.34
N GLU A 130 -3.03 9.93 10.87
CA GLU A 130 -4.39 10.44 10.64
C GLU A 130 -4.64 10.60 9.12
N HIS A 131 -5.87 10.37 8.68
CA HIS A 131 -6.27 10.32 7.26
C HIS A 131 -5.59 9.25 6.40
N ALA A 132 -4.84 8.30 6.97
CA ALA A 132 -4.18 7.27 6.19
C ALA A 132 -5.17 6.26 5.58
N TYR A 133 -4.80 5.68 4.44
CA TYR A 133 -5.52 4.56 3.83
C TYR A 133 -4.55 3.43 3.50
N HIS A 134 -4.87 2.23 3.98
CA HIS A 134 -4.03 1.05 3.82
C HIS A 134 -4.81 -0.16 3.27
N GLY A 135 -6.06 0.05 2.83
CA GLY A 135 -6.92 -1.00 2.30
C GLY A 135 -8.12 -1.39 3.16
N ASP A 136 -8.91 -2.33 2.65
CA ASP A 136 -10.27 -2.63 3.15
C ASP A 136 -10.40 -3.96 3.92
N THR A 137 -9.29 -4.62 4.21
CA THR A 137 -9.26 -5.75 5.14
C THR A 137 -9.34 -5.26 6.59
N PHE A 138 -9.76 -6.09 7.54
CA PHE A 138 -10.06 -5.60 8.90
C PHE A 138 -8.86 -4.94 9.59
N LYS A 139 -7.65 -5.49 9.45
CA LYS A 139 -6.49 -4.88 10.10
C LYS A 139 -6.04 -3.61 9.39
N THR A 140 -6.16 -3.54 8.07
CA THR A 140 -5.82 -2.34 7.29
C THR A 140 -6.80 -1.20 7.55
N MET A 141 -8.09 -1.50 7.73
CA MET A 141 -9.07 -0.50 8.14
C MET A 141 -8.85 -0.02 9.59
N GLU A 142 -8.33 -0.89 10.47
CA GLU A 142 -7.91 -0.47 11.82
C GLU A 142 -6.66 0.43 11.79
N ALA A 143 -5.73 0.16 10.86
CA ALA A 143 -4.49 0.92 10.69
C ALA A 143 -4.70 2.25 9.93
N GLY A 144 -5.66 2.31 9.00
CA GLY A 144 -6.07 3.55 8.34
C GLY A 144 -6.94 4.44 9.23
N ASP A 145 -7.24 5.64 8.73
CA ASP A 145 -8.12 6.63 9.35
C ASP A 145 -8.98 7.31 8.27
N ASP A 146 -9.65 6.49 7.47
CA ASP A 146 -10.64 6.94 6.52
C ASP A 146 -12.01 7.04 7.20
N GLU A 147 -12.66 8.19 7.06
CA GLU A 147 -13.98 8.47 7.65
C GLU A 147 -15.04 7.46 7.20
N ASP A 148 -14.93 6.95 5.97
CA ASP A 148 -15.87 5.95 5.43
C ASP A 148 -15.79 4.61 6.17
N TYR A 149 -14.67 4.29 6.84
CA TYR A 149 -14.48 3.05 7.61
C TYR A 149 -14.64 3.24 9.13
N HIS A 150 -14.89 4.46 9.60
CA HIS A 150 -15.13 4.72 11.04
C HIS A 150 -16.32 3.92 11.59
N PHE A 151 -17.20 3.35 10.75
CA PHE A 151 -18.24 2.43 11.20
C PHE A 151 -17.67 1.20 11.94
N ILE A 152 -16.46 0.75 11.60
CA ILE A 152 -15.81 -0.39 12.26
C ILE A 152 -15.44 -0.03 13.69
N LEU A 153 -14.81 1.12 13.90
CA LEU A 153 -14.50 1.62 15.23
C LEU A 153 -15.76 1.94 16.03
N LYS A 154 -16.85 2.38 15.38
CA LYS A 154 -18.16 2.53 16.03
C LYS A 154 -18.74 1.18 16.47
N ALA A 155 -18.54 0.12 15.69
CA ALA A 155 -19.08 -1.21 15.98
C ALA A 155 -18.26 -1.98 17.02
N TYR A 156 -16.93 -1.94 16.94
CA TYR A 156 -16.01 -2.72 17.78
C TYR A 156 -15.36 -1.90 18.92
N GLY A 157 -15.52 -0.58 18.92
CA GLY A 157 -14.86 0.34 19.83
C GLY A 157 -13.52 0.87 19.30
N PRO A 158 -12.89 1.83 20.01
CA PRO A 158 -11.60 2.37 19.61
C PRO A 158 -10.52 1.29 19.61
N SER A 159 -9.61 1.36 18.64
CA SER A 159 -8.47 0.46 18.59
C SER A 159 -7.64 0.58 19.87
N ARG A 160 -7.20 -0.56 20.39
CA ARG A 160 -6.20 -0.64 21.47
C ARG A 160 -4.80 -0.93 20.94
N SER A 161 -4.69 -1.21 19.64
CA SER A 161 -3.47 -1.71 19.00
C SER A 161 -2.93 -0.80 17.91
N VAL A 162 -3.64 0.28 17.60
CA VAL A 162 -3.22 1.31 16.64
C VAL A 162 -3.32 2.67 17.30
N VAL A 163 -2.31 3.49 17.09
CA VAL A 163 -2.30 4.91 17.47
C VAL A 163 -2.11 5.73 16.20
N HIS A 164 -3.03 6.66 15.95
CA HIS A 164 -2.95 7.60 14.85
C HIS A 164 -2.36 8.93 15.34
N ILE A 165 -1.52 9.53 14.51
CA ILE A 165 -0.94 10.86 14.76
C ILE A 165 -1.06 11.74 13.52
N PRO A 166 -1.16 13.07 13.68
CA PRO A 166 -1.03 13.98 12.54
C PRO A 166 0.39 13.92 11.96
N THR A 167 0.55 14.38 10.72
CA THR A 167 1.84 14.52 10.04
C THR A 167 2.63 15.74 10.58
N GLU A 168 2.76 15.83 11.91
CA GLU A 168 3.49 16.85 12.63
C GLU A 168 4.66 16.24 13.40
N ARG A 169 5.84 16.84 13.26
CA ARG A 169 7.06 16.31 13.88
C ARG A 169 6.95 16.16 15.41
N ASN A 170 6.32 17.11 16.09
CA ASN A 170 6.17 17.06 17.55
C ASN A 170 5.25 15.90 17.97
N ALA A 171 4.18 15.63 17.23
CA ALA A 171 3.28 14.52 17.49
C ALA A 171 3.98 13.18 17.28
N LEU A 172 4.78 13.06 16.21
CA LEU A 172 5.63 11.89 15.95
C LEU A 172 6.61 11.63 17.10
N GLU A 173 7.38 12.64 17.50
CA GLU A 173 8.35 12.51 18.60
C GLU A 173 7.68 12.16 19.94
N ALA A 174 6.53 12.77 20.24
CA ALA A 174 5.76 12.45 21.44
C ALA A 174 5.23 11.02 21.44
N ALA A 175 4.73 10.54 20.29
CA ALA A 175 4.22 9.18 20.17
C ALA A 175 5.34 8.13 20.34
N PHE A 176 6.51 8.34 19.74
CA PHE A 176 7.65 7.46 19.98
C PHE A 176 8.08 7.47 21.45
N LEU A 177 8.17 8.66 22.08
CA LEU A 177 8.50 8.74 23.50
C LEU A 177 7.52 7.95 24.39
N GLN A 178 6.22 8.01 24.07
CA GLN A 178 5.17 7.39 24.87
C GLN A 178 4.95 5.89 24.59
N TYR A 179 5.14 5.44 23.35
CA TYR A 179 4.69 4.11 22.91
C TYR A 179 5.80 3.19 22.39
N HIS A 180 7.05 3.66 22.23
CA HIS A 180 8.09 2.90 21.54
C HIS A 180 8.31 1.47 22.04
N ASP A 181 8.16 1.23 23.34
CA ASP A 181 8.34 -0.08 23.98
C ASP A 181 7.28 -1.11 23.58
N ARG A 182 6.14 -0.64 23.07
CA ARG A 182 4.99 -1.43 22.61
C ARG A 182 4.78 -1.37 21.10
N LEU A 183 5.48 -0.51 20.38
CA LEU A 183 5.38 -0.43 18.92
C LEU A 183 6.13 -1.59 18.25
N ASN A 184 5.49 -2.28 17.31
CA ASN A 184 6.17 -3.13 16.35
C ASN A 184 6.57 -2.35 15.09
N CYS A 185 5.69 -1.48 14.59
CA CYS A 185 6.01 -0.68 13.41
C CYS A 185 5.38 0.72 13.43
N PHE A 186 5.97 1.59 12.61
CA PHE A 186 5.33 2.78 12.08
C PHE A 186 4.99 2.53 10.60
N LEU A 187 3.71 2.62 10.26
CA LEU A 187 3.17 2.44 8.90
C LEU A 187 2.78 3.80 8.33
N ALA A 188 3.24 4.10 7.11
CA ALA A 188 2.88 5.35 6.43
C ALA A 188 2.82 5.19 4.91
N GLU A 189 1.85 5.86 4.28
CA GLU A 189 1.90 6.22 2.85
C GLU A 189 2.92 7.35 2.69
N PRO A 190 4.11 7.14 2.10
CA PRO A 190 5.19 8.12 2.17
C PRO A 190 4.95 9.30 1.20
N LEU A 191 5.14 10.53 1.68
CA LEU A 191 4.92 11.84 1.02
C LEU A 191 3.48 12.21 0.67
N LEU A 192 2.63 11.25 0.29
CA LEU A 192 1.29 11.51 -0.21
C LEU A 192 0.30 10.47 0.32
N GLN A 193 -0.68 10.92 1.11
CA GLN A 193 -1.84 10.12 1.51
C GLN A 193 -2.92 10.27 0.42
N CYS A 194 -3.08 9.24 -0.41
CA CYS A 194 -3.85 9.36 -1.66
C CYS A 194 -5.36 9.34 -1.39
N ALA A 195 -5.89 8.24 -0.86
CA ALA A 195 -7.32 8.09 -0.59
C ALA A 195 -7.77 9.00 0.56
N GLY A 196 -6.86 9.29 1.49
CA GLY A 196 -6.96 10.35 2.48
C GLY A 196 -6.97 11.77 1.89
N GLY A 197 -7.45 11.99 0.66
CA GLY A 197 -7.66 13.32 0.09
C GLY A 197 -6.42 13.99 -0.53
N MET A 198 -5.49 13.21 -1.08
CA MET A 198 -4.27 13.71 -1.75
C MET A 198 -3.44 14.65 -0.86
N ARG A 199 -3.31 14.30 0.42
CA ARG A 199 -2.61 15.11 1.43
C ARG A 199 -1.11 14.87 1.33
N MET A 200 -0.38 15.93 0.99
CA MET A 200 1.09 15.90 0.97
C MET A 200 1.68 16.41 2.28
N TYR A 201 2.80 15.83 2.68
CA TYR A 201 3.57 16.27 3.84
C TYR A 201 5.08 16.24 3.52
N ASP A 202 5.86 16.99 4.29
CA ASP A 202 7.26 17.24 3.96
C ASP A 202 8.15 16.01 4.19
N ILE A 203 9.14 15.81 3.30
CA ILE A 203 10.08 14.68 3.39
C ILE A 203 10.88 14.67 4.71
N SER A 204 11.09 15.82 5.35
CA SER A 204 11.75 15.91 6.65
C SER A 204 11.00 15.17 7.76
N PHE A 205 9.67 15.03 7.65
CA PHE A 205 8.88 14.20 8.56
C PHE A 205 9.29 12.73 8.45
N LEU A 206 9.41 12.20 7.22
CA LEU A 206 9.83 10.81 6.98
C LEU A 206 11.28 10.57 7.40
N LYS A 207 12.18 11.52 7.14
CA LYS A 207 13.57 11.44 7.63
C LYS A 207 13.60 11.33 9.15
N ARG A 208 12.81 12.16 9.84
CA ARG A 208 12.70 12.09 11.30
C ARG A 208 12.08 10.78 11.78
N ALA A 209 11.08 10.27 11.08
CA ALA A 209 10.48 8.97 11.39
C ALA A 209 11.49 7.83 11.30
N ARG A 210 12.33 7.81 10.26
CA ARG A 210 13.42 6.83 10.12
C ARG A 210 14.40 6.91 11.28
N GLU A 211 14.87 8.11 11.65
CA GLU A 211 15.76 8.31 12.79
C GLU A 211 15.16 7.77 14.10
N LEU A 212 13.87 8.01 14.33
CA LEU A 212 13.17 7.53 15.52
C LEU A 212 12.98 6.01 15.49
N CYS A 213 12.65 5.43 14.34
CA CYS A 213 12.56 3.99 14.15
C CYS A 213 13.89 3.31 14.51
N ASP A 214 15.02 3.86 14.04
CA ASP A 214 16.36 3.35 14.35
C ASP A 214 16.71 3.53 15.84
N GLN A 215 16.43 4.71 16.40
CA GLN A 215 16.72 5.02 17.80
C GLN A 215 15.99 4.10 18.77
N TYR A 216 14.72 3.77 18.48
CA TYR A 216 13.84 3.04 19.40
C TYR A 216 13.66 1.56 19.03
N GLY A 217 14.28 1.11 17.94
CA GLY A 217 14.13 -0.24 17.42
C GLY A 217 12.68 -0.55 17.08
N VAL A 218 12.04 0.29 16.27
CA VAL A 218 10.69 0.11 15.71
C VAL A 218 10.84 -0.06 14.20
N LEU A 219 10.10 -0.96 13.55
CA LEU A 219 10.20 -1.16 12.11
C LEU A 219 9.47 -0.02 11.37
N LEU A 220 10.08 0.51 10.31
CA LEU A 220 9.43 1.44 9.40
C LEU A 220 8.84 0.67 8.23
N ILE A 221 7.54 0.84 7.99
CA ILE A 221 6.84 0.25 6.85
C ILE A 221 6.33 1.40 5.97
N PHE A 222 6.74 1.38 4.70
CA PHE A 222 6.16 2.26 3.69
C PHE A 222 5.11 1.54 2.87
N ASP A 223 3.95 2.15 2.78
CA ASP A 223 2.89 1.78 1.86
C ASP A 223 3.00 2.59 0.57
N GLU A 224 3.70 2.04 -0.43
CA GLU A 224 3.87 2.65 -1.75
C GLU A 224 2.95 2.05 -2.82
N VAL A 225 1.83 1.44 -2.42
CA VAL A 225 0.81 0.93 -3.35
C VAL A 225 0.32 2.01 -4.31
N ALA A 226 0.17 3.25 -3.82
CA ALA A 226 -0.25 4.39 -4.65
C ALA A 226 0.91 5.26 -5.13
N THR A 227 1.97 5.40 -4.35
CA THR A 227 3.07 6.37 -4.57
C THR A 227 4.25 5.80 -5.36
N GLY A 228 4.36 4.47 -5.40
CA GLY A 228 5.42 3.77 -6.09
C GLY A 228 5.38 3.94 -7.61
N PHE A 229 6.43 3.45 -8.26
CA PHE A 229 6.56 3.44 -9.73
C PHE A 229 6.42 4.81 -10.39
N GLY A 230 6.92 5.88 -9.75
CA GLY A 230 7.03 7.20 -10.38
C GLY A 230 5.95 8.21 -10.01
N ARG A 231 4.90 7.84 -9.27
CA ARG A 231 3.71 8.71 -9.07
C ARG A 231 4.06 10.04 -8.42
N THR A 232 5.00 10.04 -7.49
CA THR A 232 5.44 11.24 -6.75
C THR A 232 6.58 12.01 -7.44
N GLY A 233 6.98 11.59 -8.65
CA GLY A 233 8.18 12.09 -9.32
C GLY A 233 9.47 11.36 -8.89
N ASN A 234 9.41 10.56 -7.84
CA ASN A 234 10.46 9.61 -7.48
C ASN A 234 10.08 8.22 -7.99
N ARG A 235 11.06 7.38 -8.32
CA ARG A 235 10.79 5.98 -8.66
C ARG A 235 10.06 5.29 -7.50
N PHE A 236 10.59 5.43 -6.30
CA PHE A 236 9.91 5.18 -5.03
C PHE A 236 10.30 6.29 -4.06
N VAL A 237 9.43 6.64 -3.11
CA VAL A 237 9.81 7.54 -2.01
C VAL A 237 10.86 6.86 -1.10
N ALA A 238 10.87 5.53 -1.06
CA ALA A 238 11.88 4.70 -0.43
C ALA A 238 13.32 5.04 -0.88
N ASP A 239 13.50 5.59 -2.10
CA ASP A 239 14.81 6.05 -2.58
C ASP A 239 15.35 7.25 -1.77
N LEU A 240 14.46 8.01 -1.12
CA LEU A 240 14.80 9.17 -0.30
C LEU A 240 14.94 8.82 1.19
N VAL A 241 14.16 7.85 1.67
CA VAL A 241 14.16 7.35 3.05
C VAL A 241 13.88 5.86 3.00
N GLN A 242 14.83 5.02 3.41
CA GLN A 242 14.69 3.57 3.30
C GLN A 242 13.83 2.98 4.45
N PRO A 243 12.71 2.29 4.14
CA PRO A 243 11.95 1.54 5.13
C PRO A 243 12.59 0.18 5.41
N ASP A 244 12.12 -0.49 6.47
CA ASP A 244 12.46 -1.90 6.74
C ASP A 244 11.58 -2.86 5.94
N ILE A 245 10.34 -2.46 5.63
CA ILE A 245 9.40 -3.20 4.78
C ILE A 245 8.75 -2.22 3.80
N LEU A 246 8.72 -2.60 2.52
CA LEU A 246 8.07 -1.84 1.46
C LEU A 246 6.88 -2.63 0.91
N VAL A 247 5.72 -2.00 0.88
CA VAL A 247 4.49 -2.51 0.25
C VAL A 247 4.33 -1.81 -1.10
N LEU A 248 4.06 -2.57 -2.15
CA LEU A 248 3.89 -2.12 -3.54
C LEU A 248 2.55 -2.57 -4.12
#